data_AF-A0A1Z9IZB0-F1
#
_entry.id   AF-A0A1Z9IZB0-F1
#
_cell.length_a   1.000
_cell.length_b   1.000
_cell.length_c   1.000
_cell.angle_alpha   90.00
_cell.angle_beta   90.00
_cell.angle_gamma   90.00
#
_symmetry.space_group_name_H-M   'P 1'
#
loop_
_entity.id
_entity.type
_entity.pdbx_description
1 polymer ?
#
loop_
_entity_poly.entity_id
_entity_poly.type
_entity_poly.pdbx_seq_one_letter_code
_entity_poly.pdbx_strand_id
1 'polypeptide(L)'
;MVIELALAGMMQCFIAHKKIVEDDINCFYQCTDTTKEFASTLKEYSCPKVLHVERKPLPFKERDKKANKWTQEQMDKINKPQ
;
A
#
# COMPACT_ATOMS: atom_id res chain seq x y z
N MET A 1 19.17 20.24 6.63
CA MET A 1 18.20 19.20 6.99
C MET A 1 16.87 19.61 6.38
N VAL A 2 16.57 19.11 5.17
CA VAL A 2 15.51 19.62 4.27
C VAL A 2 14.62 18.46 3.82
N ILE A 3 14.50 17.40 4.63
CA ILE A 3 13.77 16.19 4.27
C ILE A 3 12.26 16.31 4.61
N GLU A 4 11.88 17.24 5.49
CA GLU A 4 10.51 17.28 6.02
C GLU A 4 9.49 17.97 5.11
N LEU A 5 9.90 18.91 4.25
CA LEU A 5 8.93 19.72 3.48
C LEU A 5 8.31 19.01 2.28
N ALA A 6 9.02 18.10 1.62
CA ALA A 6 8.49 17.45 0.42
C ALA A 6 7.31 16.50 0.74
N LEU A 7 7.23 16.00 1.99
CA LEU A 7 6.22 15.05 2.44
C LEU A 7 4.97 15.71 3.05
N ALA A 8 4.98 17.02 3.24
CA ALA A 8 3.85 17.77 3.79
C ALA A 8 2.69 17.84 2.77
N GLY A 9 1.93 16.75 2.67
CA GLY A 9 0.82 16.60 1.72
C GLY A 9 0.71 15.22 1.09
N MET A 10 1.75 14.38 1.22
CA MET A 10 1.72 13.01 0.73
C MET A 10 1.17 12.07 1.80
N MET A 11 0.29 11.18 1.37
CA MET A 11 -0.24 10.14 2.22
C MET A 11 0.77 9.02 2.41
N GLN A 12 1.01 8.67 3.66
CA GLN A 12 1.86 7.54 3.99
C GLN A 12 1.04 6.26 4.08
N CYS A 13 1.53 5.22 3.42
CA CYS A 13 1.02 3.87 3.50
C CYS A 13 2.14 2.91 3.88
N PHE A 14 1.87 1.98 4.79
CA PHE A 14 2.83 1.03 5.31
C PHE A 14 2.64 -0.33 4.67
N ILE A 15 3.73 -1.03 4.40
CA ILE A 15 3.65 -2.39 3.86
C ILE A 15 2.93 -3.31 4.86
N ALA A 16 1.87 -3.96 4.38
CA ALA A 16 1.07 -4.91 5.14
C ALA A 16 1.43 -6.36 4.78
N HIS A 17 1.58 -6.64 3.48
CA HIS A 17 1.93 -7.96 2.98
C HIS A 17 2.75 -7.87 1.68
N LYS A 18 3.51 -8.92 1.39
CA LYS A 18 4.21 -9.07 0.11
C LYS A 18 4.16 -10.53 -0.33
N LYS A 19 3.97 -10.78 -1.63
CA LYS A 19 3.95 -12.13 -2.20
C LYS A 19 4.66 -12.12 -3.54
N ILE A 20 5.56 -13.08 -3.76
CA ILE A 20 6.19 -13.30 -5.06
C ILE A 20 5.21 -14.09 -5.93
N VAL A 21 4.94 -13.61 -7.13
CA VAL A 21 4.11 -14.25 -8.14
C VAL A 21 4.94 -14.30 -9.42
N GLU A 22 5.44 -15.49 -9.74
CA GLU A 22 6.31 -15.74 -10.90
C GLU A 22 7.58 -14.87 -10.94
N ASP A 23 7.62 -13.86 -11.80
CA ASP A 23 8.71 -12.91 -11.97
C ASP A 23 8.48 -11.58 -11.23
N ASP A 24 7.28 -11.38 -10.70
CA ASP A 24 6.87 -10.18 -10.00
C ASP A 24 6.78 -10.40 -8.48
N ILE A 25 6.84 -9.30 -7.74
CA ILE A 25 6.51 -9.19 -6.34
C ILE A 25 5.35 -8.21 -6.15
N ASN A 26 4.26 -8.73 -5.61
CA ASN A 26 3.07 -8.00 -5.26
C ASN A 26 3.19 -7.44 -3.84
N CYS A 27 3.09 -6.12 -3.72
CA CYS A 27 3.22 -5.36 -2.49
C CYS A 27 1.86 -4.77 -2.09
N PHE A 28 1.37 -5.15 -0.91
CA PHE A 28 0.09 -4.70 -0.37
C PHE A 28 0.33 -3.69 0.74
N TYR A 29 -0.18 -2.47 0.59
CA TYR A 29 0.01 -1.37 1.54
C TYR A 29 -1.29 -1.00 2.26
N GLN A 30 -1.14 -0.57 3.51
CA GLN A 30 -2.19 -0.02 4.36
C GLN A 30 -1.92 1.47 4.59
N CYS A 31 -2.85 2.33 4.21
CA CYS A 31 -2.72 3.77 4.40
C CYS A 31 -3.22 4.24 5.77
N THR A 32 -2.69 5.38 6.22
CA THR A 32 -3.08 6.02 7.50
C THR A 32 -4.53 6.49 7.53
N ASP A 33 -5.15 6.66 6.36
CA ASP A 33 -6.56 7.02 6.19
C ASP A 33 -7.48 5.81 6.00
N THR A 34 -7.00 4.60 6.31
CA THR A 34 -7.70 3.30 6.21
C THR A 34 -7.91 2.74 4.81
N THR A 35 -7.49 3.43 3.76
CA THR A 35 -7.50 2.85 2.41
C THR A 35 -6.39 1.82 2.24
N LYS A 36 -6.46 1.13 1.11
CA LYS A 36 -5.53 0.09 0.69
C LYS A 36 -4.91 0.48 -0.64
N GLU A 37 -3.62 0.25 -0.78
CA GLU A 37 -2.87 0.53 -2.01
C GLU A 37 -2.10 -0.73 -2.42
N PHE A 38 -1.93 -0.89 -3.71
CA PHE A 38 -1.28 -2.05 -4.30
C PHE A 38 -0.21 -1.60 -5.30
N ALA A 39 0.93 -2.27 -5.27
CA ALA A 39 1.97 -2.11 -6.28
C ALA A 39 2.54 -3.48 -6.66
N SER A 40 2.85 -3.67 -7.95
CA SER A 40 3.65 -4.79 -8.44
C SER A 40 4.98 -4.26 -8.96
N THR A 41 6.05 -5.02 -8.76
CA THR A 41 7.38 -4.75 -9.34
C THR A 41 8.09 -6.07 -9.61
N LEU A 42 9.21 -6.08 -10.33
CA LEU A 42 9.99 -7.31 -10.54
C LEU A 42 10.52 -7.83 -9.20
N LYS A 43 10.64 -9.15 -9.04
CA LYS A 43 11.16 -9.81 -7.82
C LYS A 43 12.60 -9.41 -7.45
N GLU A 44 13.33 -8.84 -8.39
CA GLU A 44 14.68 -8.29 -8.18
C GLU A 44 14.66 -7.01 -7.33
N TYR A 45 13.53 -6.29 -7.33
CA TYR A 45 13.33 -5.09 -6.53
C TYR A 45 12.63 -5.39 -5.22
N SER A 46 12.89 -4.54 -4.21
CA SER A 46 12.25 -4.65 -2.90
C SER A 46 11.02 -3.74 -2.80
N CYS A 47 9.93 -4.26 -2.22
CA CYS A 47 8.83 -3.41 -1.76
C CYS A 47 9.35 -2.42 -0.68
N PRO A 48 9.22 -1.09 -0.86
CA PRO A 48 9.54 -0.13 0.19
C PRO A 48 8.68 -0.36 1.44
N LYS A 49 9.21 -0.03 2.62
CA LYS A 49 8.45 -0.15 3.88
C LYS A 49 7.31 0.87 3.96
N VAL A 50 7.53 2.05 3.39
CA VAL A 50 6.59 3.16 3.34
C VAL A 50 6.42 3.59 1.89
N LEU A 51 5.17 3.65 1.44
CA LEU A 51 4.77 4.20 0.17
C LEU A 51 4.19 5.60 0.41
N HIS A 52 4.62 6.56 -0.39
CA HIS A 52 4.07 7.92 -0.39
C HIS A 52 3.16 8.08 -1.60
N VAL A 53 1.90 8.41 -1.35
CA VAL A 53 0.88 8.59 -2.39
C VAL A 53 0.51 10.07 -2.45
N GLU A 54 0.51 10.63 -3.66
CA GLU A 54 0.19 12.03 -3.93
C GLU A 54 -1.32 12.31 -3.88
N ARG A 55 -1.96 12.00 -2.75
CA ARG A 55 -3.34 12.40 -2.47
C ARG A 55 -3.54 12.73 -1.00
N LYS A 56 -4.54 13.57 -0.71
CA LYS A 56 -4.90 13.90 0.67
C LYS A 56 -5.55 12.70 1.37
N PRO A 57 -5.32 12.51 2.68
CA PRO A 57 -6.00 11.50 3.48
C PRO A 57 -7.51 11.71 3.50
N LEU A 58 -8.26 10.60 3.44
CA LEU A 58 -9.71 10.65 3.63
C LEU A 58 -10.06 11.34 4.95
N PRO A 59 -11.11 12.19 4.97
CA PRO A 59 -11.67 12.76 6.19
C PRO A 59 -12.05 11.67 7.20
N PHE A 60 -11.94 11.95 8.50
CA PHE A 60 -12.16 10.95 9.55
C PHE A 60 -13.49 10.20 9.44
N LYS A 61 -14.54 10.86 8.97
CA LYS A 61 -15.89 10.29 8.80
C LYS A 61 -15.96 9.23 7.69
N GLU A 62 -15.07 9.29 6.71
CA GLU A 62 -15.02 8.39 5.55
C GLU A 62 -14.06 7.21 5.77
N ARG A 63 -13.32 7.23 6.88
CA ARG A 63 -12.34 6.18 7.19
C ARG A 63 -13.05 4.93 7.68
N ASP A 64 -12.96 3.85 6.90
CA ASP A 64 -13.44 2.55 7.29
C ASP A 64 -12.38 1.77 8.09
N LYS A 65 -12.34 2.03 9.40
CA LYS A 65 -11.44 1.30 10.32
C LYS A 65 -11.73 -0.20 10.41
N LYS A 66 -12.94 -0.66 10.04
CA LYS A 66 -13.32 -2.07 10.13
C LYS A 66 -12.85 -2.85 8.89
N ALA A 67 -12.93 -2.24 7.71
CA ALA A 67 -12.50 -2.85 6.44
C ALA A 67 -11.07 -2.46 6.02
N ASN A 68 -10.31 -1.80 6.90
CA ASN A 68 -9.00 -1.27 6.55
C ASN A 68 -8.01 -2.36 6.12
N LYS A 69 -8.01 -3.53 6.78
CA LYS A 69 -7.06 -4.61 6.54
C LYS A 69 -7.27 -5.30 5.19
N TRP A 70 -6.18 -5.77 4.61
CA TRP A 70 -6.21 -6.73 3.50
C TRP A 70 -6.70 -8.08 4.00
N THR A 71 -7.71 -8.64 3.33
CA THR A 71 -8.12 -10.02 3.57
C THR A 71 -7.33 -10.98 2.70
N GLN A 72 -7.15 -12.21 3.16
CA GLN A 72 -6.46 -13.26 2.39
C GLN A 72 -7.13 -13.47 1.03
N GLU A 73 -8.46 -13.50 0.99
CA GLU A 73 -9.24 -13.63 -0.24
C GLU A 73 -9.00 -12.47 -1.23
N GLN A 74 -8.89 -11.23 -0.74
CA GLN A 74 -8.57 -10.07 -1.58
C GLN A 74 -7.17 -10.19 -2.18
N MET A 75 -6.19 -10.56 -1.36
CA MET A 75 -4.81 -10.74 -1.81
C MET A 75 -4.71 -11.90 -2.80
N ASP A 76 -5.37 -13.02 -2.55
CA ASP A 76 -5.33 -14.18 -3.44
C ASP A 76 -6.02 -13.93 -4.77
N LYS A 77 -7.07 -13.10 -4.82
CA LYS A 77 -7.65 -12.64 -6.09
C LYS A 77 -6.65 -11.83 -6.93
N ILE A 78 -5.84 -10.99 -6.29
CA ILE A 78 -4.82 -10.17 -6.96
C ILE A 78 -3.61 -11.02 -7.36
N ASN A 79 -3.25 -12.00 -6.53
CA ASN A 79 -2.09 -12.88 -6.76
C ASN A 79 -2.37 -14.07 -7.67
N LYS A 80 -3.59 -14.24 -8.20
CA LYS A 80 -3.88 -15.29 -9.17
C LYS A 80 -3.38 -14.83 -10.53
N PRO A 81 -2.38 -15.50 -11.12
CA PRO A 81 -2.05 -15.28 -12.53
C PRO A 81 -3.30 -15.63 -13.37
N GLN A 82 -3.65 -14.78 -14.33
CA GLN A 82 -4.67 -15.10 -15.34
C GLN A 82 -4.11 -16.09 -16.36
#